data_AF-A0A2C9T377-F1
#
_entry.id   AF-A0A2C9T377-F1
#
_cell.length_a   1.000
_cell.length_b   1.000
_cell.length_c   1.000
_cell.angle_alpha   90.00
_cell.angle_beta   90.00
_cell.angle_gamma   90.00
#
_symmetry.space_group_name_H-M   'P 1'
#
loop_
_entity.id
_entity.type
_entity.pdbx_description
1 polymer ?
#
loop_
_entity_poly.entity_id
_entity_poly.type
_entity_poly.pdbx_seq_one_letter_code
_entity_poly.pdbx_strand_id
1 'polypeptide(L)'
;MARQEASTQLWLESGDAWIDTRRNHYIRSYLNAAQSGCCAICGGSDSWLGLHLAFVLDHIDGDPTNNRRENLRLVCPNCDSQLPTYKSRNRGKGRHYRRERYANGQTY
;
A
#
# COMPACT_ATOMS: atom_id res chain seq x y z
N MET A 1 8.62 0.64 19.93
CA MET A 1 7.32 -0.08 19.91
C MET A 1 6.18 0.90 20.20
N ALA A 2 6.19 1.60 21.35
CA ALA A 2 5.17 2.62 21.69
C ALA A 2 4.82 3.65 20.59
N ARG A 3 5.81 4.21 19.88
CA ARG A 3 5.55 5.15 18.77
C ARG A 3 4.80 4.50 17.60
N GLN A 4 5.13 3.27 17.24
CA GLN A 4 4.47 2.55 16.14
C GLN A 4 3.04 2.13 16.52
N GLU A 5 2.81 1.78 17.79
CA GLU A 5 1.48 1.49 18.32
C GLU A 5 0.59 2.74 18.27
N ALA A 6 1.08 3.89 18.74
CA ALA A 6 0.34 5.14 18.66
C ALA A 6 0.01 5.55 17.22
N SER A 7 0.96 5.42 16.29
CA SER A 7 0.70 5.68 14.86
C SER A 7 -0.28 4.68 14.25
N THR A 8 -0.23 3.40 14.66
CA THR A 8 -1.19 2.39 14.23
C THR A 8 -2.59 2.74 14.72
N GLN A 9 -2.74 3.11 15.98
CA GLN A 9 -4.03 3.45 16.58
C GLN A 9 -4.65 4.67 15.90
N LEU A 10 -3.89 5.76 15.74
CA LEU A 10 -4.36 6.97 15.05
C LEU A 10 -4.85 6.65 13.64
N TRP A 11 -4.09 5.84 12.90
CA TRP A 11 -4.45 5.41 11.56
C TRP A 11 -5.74 4.57 11.55
N LEU A 12 -5.88 3.60 12.47
CA LEU A 12 -7.07 2.76 12.55
C LEU A 12 -8.33 3.57 12.88
N GLU A 13 -8.21 4.61 13.71
CA GLU A 13 -9.35 5.44 14.14
C GLU A 13 -9.77 6.47 13.07
N SER A 14 -8.81 7.15 12.45
CA SER A 14 -9.09 8.32 11.60
C SER A 14 -8.84 8.08 10.11
N GLY A 15 -8.07 7.05 9.76
CA GLY A 15 -7.48 6.90 8.44
C GLY A 15 -6.32 7.86 8.17
N ASP A 16 -5.99 8.77 9.10
CA ASP A 16 -4.82 9.65 8.96
C ASP A 16 -3.54 8.83 9.10
N ALA A 17 -2.74 8.87 8.05
CA ALA A 17 -1.57 8.02 7.92
C ALA A 17 -0.56 8.64 6.99
N TRP A 18 0.70 8.43 7.35
CA TRP A 18 1.80 8.63 6.43
C TRP A 18 2.15 7.30 5.76
N ILE A 19 1.96 7.21 4.45
CA ILE A 19 2.22 5.98 3.69
C ILE A 19 3.70 5.89 3.32
N ASP A 20 4.31 4.75 3.62
CA ASP A 20 5.69 4.41 3.31
C ASP A 20 5.80 2.94 2.88
N THR A 21 6.78 2.63 2.04
CA THR A 21 6.99 1.30 1.44
C THR A 21 7.94 0.39 2.22
N ARG A 22 8.65 0.91 3.23
CA ARG A 22 9.56 0.15 4.09
C ARG A 22 8.84 -1.02 4.76
N ARG A 23 9.48 -2.20 4.75
CA ARG A 23 8.88 -3.44 5.26
C ARG A 23 8.42 -3.36 6.72
N ASN A 24 9.15 -2.61 7.55
CA ASN A 24 8.86 -2.41 8.97
C ASN A 24 7.95 -1.21 9.27
N HIS A 25 7.32 -0.60 8.24
CA HIS A 25 6.35 0.45 8.43
C HIS A 25 5.12 -0.06 9.18
N TYR A 26 4.58 0.72 10.12
CA TYR A 26 3.53 0.26 11.05
C TYR A 26 2.28 -0.29 10.33
N ILE A 27 1.83 0.38 9.26
CA ILE A 27 0.71 -0.09 8.41
C ILE A 27 1.04 -1.44 7.76
N ARG A 28 2.24 -1.59 7.19
CA ARG A 28 2.63 -2.81 6.48
C ARG A 28 2.78 -3.97 7.46
N SER A 29 3.40 -3.74 8.61
CA SER A 29 3.49 -4.74 9.68
C SER A 29 2.10 -5.19 10.16
N TYR A 30 1.18 -4.24 10.39
CA TYR A 30 -0.19 -4.55 10.80
C TYR A 30 -0.94 -5.37 9.77
N LEU A 31 -0.92 -4.95 8.49
CA LEU A 31 -1.56 -5.67 7.40
C LEU A 31 -0.97 -7.06 7.20
N ASN A 32 0.35 -7.20 7.27
CA ASN A 32 1.03 -8.47 7.11
C ASN A 32 0.62 -9.46 8.21
N ALA A 33 0.57 -9.01 9.46
CA ALA A 33 0.08 -9.83 10.58
C ALA A 33 -1.39 -10.23 10.39
N ALA A 34 -2.25 -9.26 10.04
CA ALA A 34 -3.69 -9.51 9.80
C ALA A 34 -3.96 -10.45 8.61
N GLN A 35 -3.03 -10.55 7.66
CA GLN A 35 -3.11 -11.43 6.50
C GLN A 35 -2.29 -12.72 6.66
N SER A 36 -1.80 -13.01 7.87
CA SER A 36 -0.97 -14.19 8.15
C SER A 36 0.28 -14.31 7.26
N GLY A 37 0.84 -13.18 6.82
CA GLY A 37 1.99 -13.15 5.92
C GLY A 37 1.68 -13.53 4.47
N CYS A 38 0.41 -13.62 4.09
CA CYS A 38 -0.02 -14.05 2.77
C CYS A 38 -0.61 -12.92 1.93
N CYS A 39 -0.62 -13.11 0.61
CA CYS A 39 -1.28 -12.22 -0.34
C CYS A 39 -2.79 -12.16 -0.05
N ALA A 40 -3.35 -10.96 0.05
CA ALA A 40 -4.78 -10.75 0.33
C ALA A 40 -5.73 -11.28 -0.78
N ILE A 41 -5.23 -11.52 -1.98
CA ILE A 41 -6.04 -11.95 -3.13
C ILE A 41 -5.94 -13.47 -3.33
N CYS A 42 -4.72 -14.01 -3.45
CA CYS A 42 -4.53 -15.42 -3.79
C CYS A 42 -4.16 -16.31 -2.59
N GLY A 43 -3.92 -15.75 -1.41
CA GLY A 43 -3.46 -16.50 -0.23
C GLY A 43 -2.02 -17.04 -0.33
N GLY A 44 -1.29 -16.72 -1.40
CA GLY A 44 0.09 -17.16 -1.59
C GLY A 44 1.06 -16.58 -0.57
N SER A 45 2.11 -17.33 -0.23
CA SER A 45 3.15 -16.92 0.72
C SER A 45 3.97 -15.72 0.22
N ASP A 46 4.73 -15.14 1.13
CA ASP A 46 5.70 -14.08 0.86
C ASP A 46 7.04 -14.61 0.31
N SER A 47 7.03 -15.78 -0.33
CA SER A 47 8.24 -16.44 -0.84
C SER A 47 8.06 -16.93 -2.27
N TRP A 48 9.08 -16.74 -3.10
CA TRP A 48 9.15 -17.20 -4.48
C TRP A 48 10.58 -17.60 -4.83
N LEU A 49 10.76 -18.84 -5.31
CA LEU A 49 12.09 -19.40 -5.60
C LEU A 49 13.09 -19.26 -4.43
N GLY A 50 12.61 -19.46 -3.20
CA GLY A 50 13.42 -19.34 -1.98
C GLY A 50 13.76 -17.91 -1.57
N LEU A 51 13.32 -16.89 -2.32
CA LEU A 51 13.52 -15.48 -2.01
C LEU A 51 12.24 -14.83 -1.51
N HIS A 52 12.38 -13.82 -0.65
CA HIS A 52 11.24 -13.09 -0.11
C HIS A 52 10.61 -12.17 -1.16
N LEU A 53 9.29 -12.22 -1.30
CA LEU A 53 8.49 -11.33 -2.14
C LEU A 53 8.18 -10.04 -1.41
N ALA A 54 8.53 -8.90 -2.02
CA ALA A 54 8.04 -7.61 -1.58
C ALA A 54 6.57 -7.43 -1.97
N PHE A 55 5.66 -7.66 -1.03
CA PHE A 55 4.24 -7.36 -1.25
C PHE A 55 4.00 -5.87 -1.48
N VAL A 56 3.12 -5.58 -2.43
CA VAL A 56 2.68 -4.23 -2.77
C VAL A 56 1.59 -3.82 -1.78
N LEU A 57 1.69 -2.60 -1.24
CA LEU A 57 0.57 -1.98 -0.51
C LEU A 57 -0.39 -1.42 -1.55
N ASP A 58 -1.55 -2.05 -1.67
CA ASP A 58 -2.59 -1.72 -2.64
C ASP A 58 -3.76 -0.99 -1.97
N HIS A 59 -4.18 0.09 -2.61
CA HIS A 59 -5.43 0.81 -2.32
C HIS A 59 -6.51 0.22 -3.22
N ILE A 60 -7.51 -0.44 -2.63
CA ILE A 60 -8.54 -1.19 -3.38
C ILE A 60 -9.28 -0.29 -4.38
N ASP A 61 -9.59 0.94 -3.98
CA ASP A 61 -10.25 1.93 -4.83
C ASP A 61 -9.31 2.68 -5.79
N GLY A 62 -8.00 2.51 -5.64
CA GLY A 62 -6.96 3.22 -6.39
C GLY A 62 -6.70 4.67 -5.97
N ASP A 63 -7.37 5.18 -4.91
CA ASP A 63 -7.15 6.52 -4.39
C ASP A 63 -6.02 6.52 -3.34
N PRO A 64 -4.85 7.14 -3.62
CA PRO A 64 -3.72 7.15 -2.70
C PRO A 64 -3.96 7.98 -1.43
N THR A 65 -5.06 8.71 -1.33
CA THR A 65 -5.44 9.50 -0.15
C THR A 65 -6.40 8.74 0.78
N ASN A 66 -7.08 7.71 0.28
CA ASN A 66 -7.99 6.89 1.08
C ASN A 66 -7.22 5.80 1.84
N ASN A 67 -6.62 6.19 2.96
CA ASN A 67 -5.79 5.29 3.74
C ASN A 67 -6.57 4.47 4.77
N ARG A 68 -7.90 4.40 4.70
CA ARG A 68 -8.69 3.61 5.67
C ARG A 68 -8.27 2.14 5.66
N ARG A 69 -8.29 1.49 6.81
CA ARG A 69 -7.82 0.09 6.96
C ARG A 69 -8.49 -0.84 5.96
N GLU A 70 -9.79 -0.73 5.79
CA GLU A 70 -10.61 -1.54 4.88
C GLU A 70 -10.26 -1.33 3.40
N ASN A 71 -9.67 -0.19 3.04
CA ASN A 71 -9.23 0.12 1.68
C ASN A 71 -7.80 -0.35 1.39
N LEU A 72 -7.03 -0.73 2.40
CA LEU A 72 -5.64 -1.15 2.26
C LEU A 72 -5.47 -2.67 2.37
N ARG A 73 -4.64 -3.22 1.49
CA ARG A 73 -4.23 -4.63 1.53
C ARG A 73 -2.80 -4.83 1.04
N LEU A 74 -2.16 -5.92 1.45
CA LEU A 74 -0.90 -6.37 0.87
C LEU A 74 -1.15 -7.44 -0.19
N VAL A 75 -0.64 -7.23 -1.41
CA VAL A 75 -0.81 -8.16 -2.54
C VAL A 75 0.55 -8.56 -3.11
N CYS A 76 0.66 -9.78 -3.63
CA CYS A 76 1.88 -10.21 -4.31
C CYS A 76 2.02 -9.54 -5.69
N PRO A 77 3.23 -9.45 -6.27
CA PRO A 77 3.46 -8.81 -7.56
C PRO A 77 2.62 -9.39 -8.72
N ASN A 78 2.34 -10.70 -8.66
CA ASN A 78 1.53 -11.37 -9.69
C ASN A 78 0.06 -10.92 -9.63
N CYS A 79 -0.52 -10.79 -8.44
CA CYS A 79 -1.87 -10.28 -8.28
C CYS A 79 -1.94 -8.78 -8.58
N ASP A 80 -0.96 -7.99 -8.12
CA ASP A 80 -0.87 -6.55 -8.43
C ASP A 80 -0.92 -6.28 -9.94
N SER A 81 -0.18 -7.06 -10.74
CA SER A 81 -0.13 -6.91 -12.20
C SER A 81 -1.49 -7.10 -12.91
N GLN A 82 -2.43 -7.78 -12.25
CA GLN A 82 -3.76 -8.09 -12.77
C GLN A 82 -4.81 -7.08 -12.31
N LEU A 83 -4.48 -6.16 -11.39
CA LEU A 83 -5.43 -5.19 -10.90
C LEU A 83 -5.83 -4.18 -12.00
N PRO A 84 -7.09 -3.70 -12.00
CA PRO A 84 -7.53 -2.60 -12.84
C PRO A 84 -6.73 -1.32 -12.60
N THR A 85 -6.14 -1.17 -11.41
CA THR A 85 -5.33 -0.02 -10.97
C THR A 85 -3.83 -0.18 -11.30
N TYR A 86 -3.41 -1.27 -11.94
CA TYR A 86 -1.98 -1.52 -12.18
C TYR A 86 -1.31 -0.44 -13.04
N LYS A 87 -0.26 0.21 -12.51
CA LYS A 87 0.56 1.21 -13.20
C LYS A 87 -0.28 2.31 -13.87
N SER A 88 -0.16 2.46 -15.19
CA SER A 88 -0.82 3.51 -15.98
C SER A 88 -2.32 3.24 -16.19
N ARG A 89 -2.85 2.14 -15.68
CA ARG A 89 -4.29 1.84 -15.71
C ARG A 89 -5.07 2.64 -14.66
N ASN A 90 -4.44 3.07 -13.55
CA ASN A 90 -5.07 3.93 -12.55
C ASN A 90 -5.16 5.41 -12.99
N ARG A 91 -5.83 5.66 -14.11
CA ARG A 91 -5.99 7.00 -14.68
C ARG A 91 -7.06 7.76 -13.89
N GLY A 92 -6.75 8.99 -13.51
CA GLY A 92 -7.71 9.89 -12.85
C GLY A 92 -7.69 9.83 -11.32
N LYS A 93 -7.23 8.73 -10.71
CA LYS A 93 -7.13 8.61 -9.24
C LYS A 93 -5.70 8.66 -8.69
N GLY A 94 -4.71 8.84 -9.56
CA GLY A 94 -3.32 8.99 -9.12
C GLY A 94 -3.08 10.29 -8.33
N ARG A 95 -1.89 10.41 -7.74
CA ARG A 95 -1.47 11.56 -6.93
C ARG A 95 -1.53 12.88 -7.70
N HIS A 96 -2.57 13.69 -7.44
CA HIS A 96 -2.82 14.97 -8.10
C HIS A 96 -1.62 15.92 -8.02
N TYR A 97 -1.04 16.08 -6.82
CA TYR A 97 0.10 16.96 -6.58
C TYR A 97 1.32 16.66 -7.47
N ARG A 98 1.50 15.41 -7.91
CA ARG A 98 2.59 15.06 -8.84
C ARG A 98 2.34 15.61 -10.23
N ARG A 99 1.08 15.58 -10.69
CA ARG A 99 0.69 16.14 -11.99
C ARG A 99 0.86 17.66 -12.01
N GLU A 100 0.42 18.33 -10.95
CA GLU A 100 0.60 19.79 -10.78
C GLU A 100 2.09 20.16 -10.80
N ARG A 101 2.92 19.47 -10.02
CA ARG A 101 4.37 19.67 -10.02
C ARG A 101 4.99 19.57 -11.42
N TYR A 102 4.65 18.53 -12.18
CA TYR A 102 5.17 18.35 -13.53
C TYR A 102 4.65 19.40 -14.51
N ALA A 103 3.38 19.79 -14.41
CA ALA A 103 2.80 20.88 -15.20
C ALA A 103 3.50 22.23 -14.93
N ASN A 104 3.94 22.43 -13.69
CA ASN A 104 4.70 23.62 -13.26
C ASN A 104 6.19 23.54 -13.57
N GLY A 105 6.68 22.52 -14.30
CA GLY A 105 8.10 22.36 -14.64
C GLY A 105 8.99 21.99 -13.46
N GLN A 106 8.43 21.62 -12.31
CA GLN A 106 9.16 21.31 -11.09
C GLN A 106 9.64 19.85 -11.10
N THR A 107 10.82 19.62 -11.69
CA THR A 107 11.54 18.34 -11.55
C THR A 107 12.24 18.27 -10.18
N TYR A 108 12.93 17.16 -9.87
CA TYR A 108 13.59 16.95 -8.57
C TYR A 108 14.47 18.14 -8.17
#